data_AF-A0A1M5R3Y6-F1
#
_entry.id   AF-A0A1M5R3Y6-F1
#
_cell.length_a   1.000
_cell.length_b   1.000
_cell.length_c   1.000
_cell.angle_alpha   90.00
_cell.angle_beta   90.00
_cell.angle_gamma   90.00
#
_symmetry.space_group_name_H-M   'P 1'
#
loop_
_entity.id
_entity.type
_entity.pdbx_description
1 polymer ?
#
loop_
_entity_poly.entity_id
_entity_poly.type
_entity_poly.pdbx_seq_one_letter_code
_entity_poly.pdbx_strand_id
1 'polypeptide(L)'
;MFIIGNFLIGLGVAFRILFNIETAIIVISAILSWIPEARTLYYYLQSLADIVERPIRRIIPRIGPVDVSPIIAIVLLVFLDRFLIQSIIDLGYYLK
;
A
#
# COMPACT_ATOMS: atom_id res chain seq x y z
N MET A 1 -5.24 29.20 7.85
CA MET A 1 -6.63 28.93 8.26
C MET A 1 -6.65 27.63 9.07
N PHE A 2 -6.71 27.72 10.39
CA PHE A 2 -6.59 26.59 11.31
C PHE A 2 -7.46 25.37 10.95
N ILE A 3 -8.71 25.59 10.50
CA ILE A 3 -9.64 24.52 10.11
C ILE A 3 -9.12 23.73 8.90
N ILE A 4 -8.66 24.43 7.86
CA ILE A 4 -8.15 23.80 6.63
C ILE A 4 -6.87 23.02 6.92
N GLY A 5 -5.95 23.59 7.71
CA GLY A 5 -4.71 22.92 8.10
C GLY A 5 -4.96 21.59 8.82
N ASN A 6 -5.84 21.58 9.83
CA ASN A 6 -6.18 20.35 10.55
C ASN A 6 -6.90 19.33 9.65
N PHE A 7 -7.75 19.77 8.72
CA PHE A 7 -8.42 18.87 7.77
C PHE A 7 -7.40 18.15 6.87
N LEU A 8 -6.43 18.87 6.31
CA LEU A 8 -5.39 18.27 5.46
C LEU A 8 -4.50 17.29 6.22
N ILE A 9 -4.09 17.64 7.45
CA ILE A 9 -3.33 16.73 8.31
C ILE A 9 -4.13 15.45 8.58
N GLY A 10 -5.40 15.58 8.98
CA GLY A 10 -6.27 14.42 9.24
C GLY A 10 -6.45 13.54 8.01
N LEU A 11 -6.66 14.14 6.83
CA LEU A 11 -6.79 13.44 5.57
C LEU A 11 -5.50 12.71 5.18
N GLY A 12 -4.34 13.35 5.32
CA GLY A 12 -3.04 12.72 5.08
C GLY A 12 -2.82 11.51 6.00
N VAL A 13 -3.10 11.65 7.30
CA VAL A 13 -2.99 10.54 8.27
C VAL A 13 -3.95 9.38 7.92
N ALA A 14 -5.18 9.68 7.50
CA ALA A 14 -6.13 8.64 7.09
C ALA A 14 -5.60 7.85 5.88
N PHE A 15 -5.06 8.52 4.86
CA PHE A 15 -4.43 7.85 3.72
C PHE A 15 -3.20 7.03 4.12
N ARG A 16 -2.38 7.54 5.06
CA ARG A 16 -1.20 6.80 5.57
C ARG A 16 -1.62 5.47 6.19
N ILE A 17 -2.71 5.47 6.95
CA ILE A 17 -3.26 4.25 7.55
C ILE A 17 -3.68 3.26 6.45
N LEU A 18 -4.38 3.70 5.42
CA LEU A 18 -4.78 2.83 4.30
C LEU A 18 -3.57 2.20 3.59
N PHE A 19 -2.52 2.99 3.34
CA PHE A 19 -1.30 2.49 2.70
C PHE A 19 -0.56 1.47 3.58
N ASN A 20 -0.52 1.71 4.89
CA ASN A 20 0.08 0.77 5.85
C ASN A 20 -0.71 -0.54 5.93
N ILE A 21 -2.05 -0.47 5.92
CA ILE A 21 -2.91 -1.65 5.88
C ILE A 21 -2.66 -2.46 4.62
N GLU A 22 -2.67 -1.80 3.46
CA GLU A 22 -2.43 -2.48 2.18
C GLU A 22 -1.04 -3.12 2.13
N THR A 23 -0.01 -2.41 2.60
CA THR A 23 1.35 -2.94 2.73
C THR A 23 1.38 -4.20 3.62
N ALA A 24 0.69 -4.17 4.75
CA ALA A 24 0.61 -5.33 5.65
C ALA A 24 -0.10 -6.52 4.99
N ILE A 25 -1.21 -6.28 4.28
CA ILE A 25 -1.93 -7.32 3.55
C ILE A 25 -1.03 -7.96 2.49
N ILE A 26 -0.31 -7.15 1.70
CA ILE A 26 0.65 -7.64 0.70
C ILE A 26 1.72 -8.51 1.35
N VAL A 27 2.34 -8.04 2.44
CA VAL A 27 3.39 -8.79 3.15
C VAL A 27 2.85 -10.12 3.70
N ILE A 28 1.70 -10.10 4.36
CA ILE A 28 1.10 -11.32 4.91
C ILE A 28 0.75 -12.29 3.77
N SER A 29 0.12 -11.80 2.70
CA SER A 29 -0.22 -12.63 1.52
C SER A 29 1.02 -13.26 0.89
N ALA A 30 2.10 -12.49 0.73
CA ALA A 30 3.36 -12.99 0.21
C ALA A 30 3.97 -14.08 1.09
N ILE A 31 3.94 -13.92 2.41
CA ILE A 31 4.40 -14.95 3.36
C ILE A 31 3.52 -16.21 3.26
N LEU A 32 2.19 -16.05 3.28
CA LEU A 32 1.25 -17.18 3.20
C LEU A 32 1.32 -17.93 1.87
N SER A 33 1.79 -17.29 0.80
CA SER A 33 1.97 -17.94 -0.51
C SER A 33 2.93 -19.14 -0.46
N TRP A 34 3.81 -19.19 0.56
CA TRP A 34 4.76 -20.27 0.79
C TRP A 34 4.28 -21.30 1.83
N ILE A 35 3.08 -21.13 2.39
CA ILE A 35 2.50 -21.99 3.42
C ILE A 35 1.32 -22.75 2.82
N PRO A 36 1.49 -24.01 2.36
CA PRO A 36 0.43 -24.77 1.69
C PRO A 36 -0.86 -24.91 2.51
N GLU A 37 -0.74 -25.03 3.84
CA GLU A 37 -1.84 -25.20 4.79
C GLU A 37 -2.71 -23.94 4.90
N ALA A 38 -2.15 -22.77 4.58
CA ALA A 38 -2.84 -21.48 4.66
C ALA A 38 -3.52 -21.06 3.34
N ARG A 39 -3.61 -21.97 2.34
CA ARG A 39 -4.07 -21.66 0.98
C ARG A 39 -5.41 -20.90 0.92
N THR A 40 -6.38 -21.26 1.76
CA THR A 40 -7.68 -20.57 1.81
C THR A 40 -7.52 -19.11 2.23
N LEU A 41 -6.82 -18.86 3.35
CA LEU A 41 -6.57 -17.50 3.85
C LEU A 41 -5.71 -16.69 2.86
N TYR A 42 -4.71 -17.34 2.25
CA TYR A 42 -3.91 -16.77 1.19
C TYR A 42 -4.78 -16.20 0.06
N TYR A 43 -5.73 -16.97 -0.50
CA TYR A 43 -6.56 -16.46 -1.59
C TYR A 43 -7.41 -15.25 -1.19
N TYR A 44 -7.92 -15.22 0.06
CA TYR A 44 -8.64 -14.06 0.57
C TYR A 44 -7.73 -12.83 0.68
N LEU A 45 -6.57 -12.95 1.31
CA LEU A 45 -5.63 -11.82 1.46
C LEU A 45 -5.03 -11.39 0.13
N GLN A 46 -4.77 -12.33 -0.78
CA GLN A 46 -4.33 -12.04 -2.13
C GLN A 46 -5.37 -11.23 -2.90
N SER A 47 -6.66 -11.54 -2.76
CA SER A 47 -7.72 -10.75 -3.40
C SER A 47 -7.78 -9.30 -2.92
N LEU A 48 -7.33 -9.04 -1.68
CA LEU A 48 -7.18 -7.70 -1.14
C LEU A 48 -5.90 -7.02 -1.65
N ALA A 49 -4.75 -7.71 -1.59
CA ALA A 49 -3.48 -7.23 -2.15
C ALA A 49 -3.54 -6.92 -3.66
N ASP A 50 -4.44 -7.60 -4.38
CA ASP A 50 -4.69 -7.39 -5.80
C ASP A 50 -5.16 -5.97 -6.14
N ILE A 51 -5.65 -5.20 -5.17
CA ILE A 51 -6.00 -3.78 -5.37
C ILE A 51 -4.79 -3.01 -5.93
N VAL A 52 -3.60 -3.23 -5.35
CA VAL A 52 -2.35 -2.60 -5.80
C VAL A 52 -1.52 -3.52 -6.70
N GLU A 53 -1.45 -4.82 -6.42
CA GLU A 53 -0.60 -5.74 -7.19
C GLU A 53 -1.14 -6.02 -8.60
N ARG A 54 -2.47 -6.05 -8.81
CA ARG A 54 -3.04 -6.39 -10.12
C ARG A 54 -2.72 -5.34 -11.19
N PRO A 55 -2.81 -4.02 -10.94
CA PRO A 55 -2.29 -3.01 -11.87
C PRO A 55 -0.80 -3.21 -12.18
N ILE A 56 0.02 -3.53 -11.19
CA ILE A 56 1.47 -3.72 -11.36
C ILE A 56 1.76 -4.92 -12.26
N ARG A 57 1.08 -6.06 -12.03
CA ARG A 57 1.19 -7.27 -12.86
C ARG A 57 0.79 -7.08 -14.32
N ARG A 58 -0.03 -6.07 -14.63
CA ARG A 58 -0.38 -5.74 -16.02
C ARG A 58 0.76 -5.05 -16.75
N ILE A 59 1.63 -4.35 -16.03
CA ILE A 59 2.74 -3.58 -16.59
C ILE A 59 4.02 -4.42 -16.57
N ILE A 60 4.23 -5.19 -15.50
CA ILE A 60 5.46 -5.94 -15.26
C ILE A 60 5.18 -7.42 -15.53
N PRO A 61 5.81 -8.01 -16.58
CA PRO A 61 5.65 -9.43 -16.85
C PRO A 61 6.23 -10.26 -15.71
N ARG A 62 5.67 -11.45 -15.47
CA ARG A 62 6.21 -12.40 -14.49
C ARG A 62 7.65 -12.77 -14.85
N ILE A 63 8.58 -12.57 -13.93
CA ILE A 63 9.99 -12.94 -14.11
C ILE A 63 10.19 -14.35 -13.57
N GLY A 64 10.01 -15.35 -14.44
CA GLY A 64 10.13 -16.76 -14.06
C GLY A 64 9.02 -17.23 -13.12
N PRO A 65 9.30 -18.16 -12.17
CA PRO A 65 8.30 -18.71 -11.27
C PRO A 65 7.98 -17.81 -10.06
N VAL A 66 8.73 -16.71 -9.87
CA VAL A 66 8.59 -15.83 -8.70
C VAL A 66 7.80 -14.57 -9.09
N ASP A 67 6.77 -14.25 -8.32
CA ASP A 67 6.05 -12.99 -8.47
C ASP A 67 6.79 -11.86 -7.74
N VAL A 68 7.36 -10.93 -8.50
CA VAL A 68 8.07 -9.75 -7.96
C VAL A 68 7.12 -8.59 -7.65
N SER A 69 5.84 -8.70 -8.03
CA SER A 69 4.83 -7.65 -7.85
C SER A 69 4.64 -7.20 -6.40
N PRO A 70 4.66 -8.08 -5.38
CA PRO A 70 4.55 -7.66 -3.99
C PRO A 70 5.64 -6.66 -3.58
N ILE A 71 6.89 -6.92 -3.99
CA ILE A 71 8.03 -6.04 -3.67
C ILE A 71 7.83 -4.67 -4.32
N ILE A 72 7.43 -4.67 -5.60
CA ILE A 72 7.22 -3.45 -6.36
C ILE A 72 6.04 -2.64 -5.80
N ALA A 73 4.97 -3.33 -5.39
CA ALA A 73 3.82 -2.72 -4.72
C ALA A 73 4.23 -2.03 -3.41
N ILE A 74 5.01 -2.71 -2.56
CA ILE A 74 5.50 -2.14 -1.30
C ILE A 74 6.37 -0.91 -1.57
N VAL A 75 7.32 -0.98 -2.52
CA VAL A 75 8.17 0.16 -2.87
C VAL A 75 7.34 1.34 -3.36
N LEU A 76 6.33 1.10 -4.21
CA LEU A 76 5.44 2.13 -4.71
C LEU A 76 4.61 2.76 -3.58
N LEU A 77 4.04 1.96 -2.69
CA LEU A 77 3.26 2.44 -1.54
C LEU A 77 4.12 3.28 -0.60
N VAL A 78 5.34 2.84 -0.28
CA VAL A 78 6.29 3.60 0.53
C VAL A 78 6.67 4.92 -0.15
N PHE A 79 6.94 4.88 -1.46
CA PHE A 79 7.24 6.09 -2.22
C PHE A 79 6.07 7.08 -2.18
N LEU A 80 4.84 6.63 -2.43
CA LEU A 80 3.66 7.48 -2.40
C LEU A 80 3.35 7.99 -0.99
N ASP A 81 3.58 7.21 0.07
CA ASP A 81 3.46 7.70 1.45
C ASP A 81 4.46 8.83 1.74
N ARG A 82 5.72 8.63 1.37
CA ARG A 82 6.79 9.61 1.59
C ARG A 82 6.66 10.85 0.73
N PHE A 83 6.21 10.71 -0.50
CA PHE A 83 6.10 11.82 -1.45
C PHE A 83 4.74 12.50 -1.33
N LEU A 84 3.65 11.80 -1.63
CA LEU A 84 2.31 12.38 -1.73
C LEU A 84 1.72 12.67 -0.35
N ILE A 85 1.67 11.67 0.53
CA ILE A 85 0.97 11.80 1.82
C ILE A 85 1.71 12.79 2.73
N GLN A 86 3.04 12.70 2.80
CA GLN A 86 3.83 13.66 3.58
C GLN A 86 3.65 15.09 3.07
N SER A 87 3.60 15.31 1.74
CA SER A 87 3.36 16.65 1.18
C SER A 87 2.01 17.24 1.60
N ILE A 88 0.95 16.41 1.67
CA ILE A 88 -0.38 16.84 2.13
C ILE A 88 -0.33 17.26 3.61
N ILE A 89 0.36 16.46 4.44
CA ILE A 89 0.52 16.75 5.87
C ILE A 89 1.33 18.03 6.08
N ASP A 90 2.44 18.20 5.37
CA ASP A 90 3.30 19.37 5.46
C ASP A 90 2.57 20.64 5.02
N LEU A 91 1.77 20.57 3.95
CA LEU A 91 0.88 21.65 3.54
C LEU A 91 -0.14 21.99 4.63
N GLY A 92 -0.70 20.97 5.29
CA GLY A 92 -1.59 21.16 6.43
C GLY A 92 -0.93 21.88 7.61
N TYR A 93 0.34 21.57 7.90
CA TYR A 93 1.13 22.28 8.92
C TYR A 93 1.43 23.73 8.50
N TYR A 94 1.76 23.98 7.23
CA TYR A 94 2.00 25.33 6.72
C TYR A 94 0.76 26.24 6.80
N LEU A 95 -0.43 25.67 6.58
CA LEU A 95 -1.70 26.41 6.60
C LEU A 95 -2.30 26.61 8.00
N LYS A 96 -1.73 25.96 9.02
CA LYS A 96 -2.19 26.02 10.40
C LYS A 96 -1.77 27.33 11.06
#